data_AF-A0A521TFU0-F1
#
_entry.id   AF-A0A521TFU0-F1
#
_cell.length_a   1.000
_cell.length_b   1.000
_cell.length_c   1.000
_cell.angle_alpha   90.00
_cell.angle_beta   90.00
_cell.angle_gamma   90.00
#
_symmetry.space_group_name_H-M   'P 1'
#
loop_
_entity.id
_entity.type
_entity.pdbx_description
1 polymer ?
#
loop_
_entity_poly.entity_id
_entity_poly.type
_entity_poly.pdbx_seq_one_letter_code
_entity_poly.pdbx_strand_id
1 'polypeptide(L)' 'MTDGAKRPEISALLDESRRFAPSDETRTRAAISDPGVYARAASDPEAFWAGFARELEWITRSHGVIHS' A
#
# COMPACT_ATOMS: atom_id res chain seq x y z
N MET A 1 -15.09 19.81 26.80
CA MET A 1 -14.85 18.74 25.81
C MET A 1 -16.09 18.65 24.94
N THR A 2 -16.16 19.46 23.89
CA THR A 2 -17.26 19.42 22.94
C THR A 2 -17.11 18.17 22.09
N ASP A 3 -18.15 17.33 22.15
CA ASP A 3 -18.60 16.37 21.16
C ASP A 3 -17.93 16.55 19.79
N GLY A 4 -17.03 15.63 19.44
CA GLY A 4 -16.54 15.45 18.08
C GLY A 4 -17.67 14.86 17.24
N ALA A 5 -18.70 15.67 16.99
CA ALA A 5 -19.91 15.27 16.31
C ALA A 5 -19.57 14.56 15.00
N LYS A 6 -20.02 13.31 14.92
CA LYS A 6 -20.00 12.48 13.72
C LYS A 6 -20.59 13.29 12.57
N ARG A 7 -19.75 13.84 11.69
CA ARG A 7 -20.21 14.64 10.55
C ARG A 7 -21.06 13.74 9.63
N PRO A 8 -22.37 14.01 9.45
CA PRO A 8 -23.25 13.14 8.68
C PRO A 8 -22.77 13.00 7.22
N GLU A 9 -22.21 14.06 6.65
CA GLU A 9 -21.54 14.08 5.35
C GLU A 9 -20.41 13.03 5.25
N ILE A 10 -19.57 12.89 6.28
CA ILE A 10 -18.50 11.88 6.31
C ILE A 10 -19.08 10.49 6.55
N SER A 11 -20.16 10.39 7.34
CA SER A 11 -20.83 9.11 7.58
C SER A 11 -21.45 8.53 6.32
N ALA A 12 -21.98 9.37 5.42
CA ALA A 12 -22.52 8.96 4.14
C ALA A 12 -21.45 8.34 3.22
N LEU A 13 -20.19 8.82 3.28
CA LEU A 13 -19.07 8.25 2.53
C LEU A 13 -18.69 6.84 2.99
N LEU A 14 -19.02 6.46 4.23
CA LEU A 14 -18.76 5.12 4.76
C LEU A 14 -19.83 4.09 4.33
N ASP A 15 -21.00 4.56 3.88
CA ASP A 15 -22.13 3.72 3.42
C ASP A 15 -22.20 3.64 1.88
N GLU A 16 -21.45 4.49 1.16
CA GLU A 16 -21.44 4.49 -0.30
C GLU A 16 -20.85 3.19 -0.88
N SER A 17 -21.67 2.39 -1.56
CA SER A 17 -21.29 1.08 -2.11
C SER A 17 -21.04 1.07 -3.63
N ARG A 18 -20.92 2.24 -4.27
CA ARG A 18 -20.74 2.34 -5.73
C ARG A 18 -19.40 1.73 -6.14
N ARG A 19 -19.40 0.85 -7.13
CA ARG A 19 -18.19 0.19 -7.66
C ARG A 19 -17.88 0.69 -9.07
N PHE A 20 -16.60 0.89 -9.35
CA PHE A 20 -16.09 1.22 -10.67
C PHE A 20 -15.10 0.14 -11.09
N ALA A 21 -15.50 -0.71 -12.04
CA ALA A 21 -14.59 -1.72 -12.55
C ALA A 21 -13.49 -1.06 -13.40
N PRO A 22 -12.24 -1.56 -13.35
CA PRO A 22 -11.20 -1.10 -14.26
C PRO A 22 -11.58 -1.43 -15.70
N SER A 23 -11.09 -0.62 -16.66
CA SER A 23 -11.23 -0.93 -18.09
C SER A 23 -10.41 -2.16 -18.47
N ASP A 24 -10.67 -2.71 -19.67
CA ASP A 24 -9.93 -3.87 -20.18
C ASP A 24 -8.44 -3.55 -20.41
N GLU A 25 -8.14 -2.33 -20.85
CA GLU A 25 -6.77 -1.85 -21.01
C GLU A 25 -6.02 -1.85 -19.66
N THR A 26 -6.67 -1.34 -18.60
CA THR A 26 -6.09 -1.33 -17.25
C THR A 26 -5.86 -2.75 -16.73
N ARG A 27 -6.81 -3.67 -16.95
CA ARG A 27 -6.64 -5.07 -16.53
C ARG A 27 -5.48 -5.75 -17.25
N THR A 28 -5.30 -5.47 -18.54
CA THR A 28 -4.24 -6.08 -19.35
C THR A 28 -2.85 -5.55 -18.99
N ARG A 29 -2.74 -4.27 -18.61
CA ARG A 29 -1.47 -3.60 -18.30
C ARG A 29 -1.11 -3.55 -16.81
N ALA A 30 -1.94 -4.15 -15.94
CA ALA A 30 -1.67 -4.16 -14.50
C ALA A 30 -0.34 -4.86 -14.20
N ALA A 31 0.53 -4.20 -13.42
CA ALA A 31 1.80 -4.80 -12.99
C ALA A 31 1.58 -6.05 -12.10
N ILE A 32 0.47 -6.07 -11.38
CA ILE A 32 0.04 -7.20 -10.56
C ILE A 32 -1.44 -7.44 -10.84
N SER A 33 -1.76 -8.59 -11.43
CA SER A 33 -3.13 -9.04 -11.73
C SER A 33 -3.53 -10.30 -10.94
N ASP A 34 -2.59 -10.94 -10.25
CA ASP A 34 -2.81 -12.11 -9.42
C ASP A 34 -3.48 -11.72 -8.09
N PRO A 35 -4.74 -12.12 -7.83
CA PRO A 35 -5.40 -11.84 -6.54
C PRO A 35 -4.76 -12.60 -5.38
N GLY A 36 -3.98 -13.66 -5.66
CA GLY A 36 -3.23 -14.43 -4.65
C GLY A 36 -2.11 -13.62 -3.96
N VAL A 37 -1.75 -12.45 -4.49
CA VAL A 37 -0.73 -11.56 -3.90
C VAL A 37 -1.01 -11.23 -2.44
N TYR A 38 -2.28 -11.01 -2.08
CA TYR A 38 -2.66 -10.67 -0.71
C TYR A 38 -2.56 -11.86 0.24
N ALA A 39 -2.90 -13.06 -0.23
CA ALA A 39 -2.75 -14.28 0.57
C ALA A 39 -1.26 -14.59 0.83
N ARG A 40 -0.40 -14.40 -0.18
CA ARG A 40 1.05 -14.52 -0.04
C ARG A 40 1.60 -13.51 0.97
N ALA A 41 1.19 -12.25 0.84
CA ALA A 41 1.60 -11.19 1.78
C ALA A 41 1.13 -11.47 3.21
N ALA A 42 -0.08 -12.01 3.40
CA ALA A 42 -0.61 -12.35 4.71
C ALA A 42 0.07 -13.57 5.34
N SER A 43 0.52 -14.53 4.52
CA SER A 43 1.17 -15.76 5.00
C SER A 43 2.55 -15.51 5.61
N ASP A 44 3.31 -14.54 5.08
CA ASP A 44 4.61 -14.12 5.61
C ASP A 44 4.90 -12.66 5.21
N PRO A 45 4.42 -11.68 6.00
CA PRO A 45 4.55 -10.26 5.66
C PRO A 45 5.99 -9.79 5.59
N GLU A 46 6.87 -10.30 6.47
CA GLU A 46 8.27 -9.90 6.52
C GLU A 46 9.02 -10.39 5.29
N ALA A 47 8.90 -11.67 4.94
CA ALA A 47 9.55 -12.21 3.76
C ALA A 47 8.99 -11.58 2.47
N PHE A 48 7.68 -11.32 2.41
CA PHE A 48 7.04 -10.65 1.29
C PHE A 48 7.65 -9.26 1.03
N TRP A 49 7.70 -8.41 2.07
CA TRP A 49 8.25 -7.06 1.92
C TRP A 49 9.77 -7.04 1.78
N ALA A 50 10.50 -7.95 2.43
CA ALA A 50 11.94 -8.10 2.24
C ALA A 50 12.29 -8.47 0.79
N GLY A 51 11.44 -9.27 0.12
CA GLY A 51 11.55 -9.55 -1.31
C GLY A 51 11.57 -8.28 -2.16
N PHE A 52 10.55 -7.44 -2.02
CA PHE A 52 10.45 -6.17 -2.75
C PHE A 52 11.56 -5.18 -2.37
N ALA A 53 11.91 -5.10 -1.09
CA ALA A 53 12.99 -4.23 -0.64
C ALA A 53 14.32 -4.58 -1.34
N ARG A 54 14.61 -5.85 -1.59
CA ARG A 54 15.84 -6.28 -2.27
C ARG A 54 15.89 -5.93 -3.75
N GLU A 55 14.76 -5.64 -4.39
CA GLU A 55 14.71 -5.20 -5.80
C GLU A 55 15.13 -3.73 -5.97
N LEU A 56 15.10 -2.95 -4.88
CA LEU A 56 15.46 -1.54 -4.89
C LEU A 56 16.98 -1.36 -4.76
N GLU A 57 17.54 -0.45 -5.56
CA GLU A 57 18.89 0.06 -5.32
C GLU A 57 18.85 1.06 -4.17
N TRP A 58 19.40 0.65 -3.03
CA TRP A 58 19.45 1.49 -1.84
C TRP A 58 20.67 2.40 -1.84
N ILE A 59 20.45 3.70 -1.74
CA ILE A 59 21.51 4.66 -1.42
C ILE A 59 21.69 4.66 0.09
N THR A 60 22.83 4.17 0.57
CA THR A 60 23.17 4.29 1.99
C THR A 60 23.76 5.68 2.30
N ARG A 61 23.40 6.27 3.43
CA ARG A 61 24.09 7.46 3.96
C ARG A 61 25.46 7.00 4.47
N SER A 62 26.54 7.53 3.91
CA SER A 62 27.88 7.29 4.45
C SER A 62 27.98 7.87 5.87
N HIS A 63 28.47 7.07 6.82
CA HIS A 63 28.95 7.60 8.10
C HIS A 63 30.23 8.37 7.80
N GLY A 64 30.20 9.70 7.99
CA GLY A 64 31.37 10.55 7.82
C GLY A 64 32.49 10.10 8.75
N VAL A 65 33.69 9.93 8.19
CA VAL A 65 34.92 9.68 8.94
C VAL A 65 35.15 10.87 9.86
N ILE A 66 34.96 10.70 11.17
CA ILE A 66 35.52 11.63 12.15
C ILE A 66 37.00 11.29 12.30
N HIS A 67 37.85 12.16 11.76
CA HIS A 67 39.29 12.15 12.01
C HIS A 67 39.53 12.46 13.50
N SER A 68 40.57 11.83 14.06
CA SER A 68 40.97 11.93 15.47
C SER A 68 41.21 13.36 15.94
#